data_AF-A0A7S0NW52-F1
#
_entry.id   AF-A0A7S0NW52-F1
#
_cell.length_a   1.000
_cell.length_b   1.000
_cell.length_c   1.000
_cell.angle_alpha   90.00
_cell.angle_beta   90.00
_cell.angle_gamma   90.00
#
_symmetry.space_group_name_H-M   'P 1'
#
loop_
_entity.id
_entity.type
_entity.pdbx_description
1 polymer ?
#
loop_
_entity_poly.entity_id
_entity_poly.type
_entity_poly.pdbx_seq_one_letter_code
_entity_poly.pdbx_strand_id
1 'polypeptide(L)'
;VDTKDVQLRLYSLLQEAVVLSDARLLGTALDCLEHLCKQRAALLAPRVASYSLRLLSAALSAPHSHAAAMLCAVARLLAACPRIESLLHPAEGASTSAASLALADPDTAAVMQATAWQLAALQQHYHPVVAELATKLARQEQLPLRYSKATPLRLMTAYSEASGNFNPKPSLPATTQPRKRCVVPTSWLEDVREVAKVAKGGAGRPCLVQFHPL
;
A
#
# COMPACT_ATOMS: atom_id res chain seq x y z
N VAL A 1 -4.03 36.53 7.84
CA VAL A 1 -4.52 35.39 7.05
C VAL A 1 -5.34 34.52 7.99
N ASP A 2 -6.58 34.17 7.61
CA ASP A 2 -7.42 33.30 8.43
C ASP A 2 -6.84 31.88 8.48
N THR A 3 -6.68 31.33 9.68
CA THR A 3 -6.17 29.97 9.89
C THR A 3 -7.05 28.93 9.20
N LYS A 4 -8.37 29.17 9.11
CA LYS A 4 -9.30 28.26 8.44
C LYS A 4 -9.04 28.19 6.94
N ASP A 5 -8.80 29.33 6.29
CA ASP A 5 -8.52 29.40 4.85
C ASP A 5 -7.23 28.69 4.48
N VAL A 6 -6.19 28.84 5.31
CA VAL A 6 -4.91 28.12 5.13
C VAL A 6 -5.14 26.61 5.15
N GLN A 7 -5.98 26.13 6.07
CA GLN A 7 -6.26 24.70 6.19
C GLN A 7 -7.10 24.20 5.01
N LEU A 8 -8.15 24.91 4.60
CA LEU A 8 -8.92 24.53 3.41
C LEU A 8 -8.05 24.52 2.15
N ARG A 9 -7.13 25.49 2.02
CA ARG A 9 -6.20 25.53 0.90
C ARG A 9 -5.23 24.36 0.93
N LEU A 10 -4.65 24.03 2.09
CA LEU A 10 -3.77 22.88 2.25
C LEU A 10 -4.50 21.58 1.91
N TYR A 11 -5.76 21.44 2.34
CA TYR A 11 -6.60 20.29 2.00
C TYR A 11 -6.77 20.14 0.49
N SER A 12 -7.07 21.24 -0.22
CA SER A 12 -7.17 21.25 -1.69
C SER A 12 -5.84 20.89 -2.37
N LEU A 13 -4.73 21.45 -1.91
CA LEU A 13 -3.40 21.20 -2.49
C LEU A 13 -2.99 19.72 -2.38
N LEU A 14 -3.38 19.02 -1.31
CA LEU A 14 -3.12 17.59 -1.13
C LEU A 14 -3.91 16.68 -2.10
N GLN A 15 -4.78 17.24 -2.94
CA GLN A 15 -5.46 16.52 -4.02
C GLN A 15 -4.85 16.82 -5.40
N GLU A 16 -4.04 17.87 -5.52
CA GLU A 16 -3.45 18.27 -6.78
C GLU A 16 -2.33 17.29 -7.18
N ALA A 17 -2.47 16.69 -8.35
CA ALA A 17 -1.49 15.71 -8.86
C ALA A 17 -0.07 16.28 -8.92
N VAL A 18 0.07 17.58 -9.20
CA VAL A 18 1.37 18.29 -9.24
C VAL A 18 2.05 18.24 -7.88
N VAL A 19 1.30 18.50 -6.80
CA VAL A 19 1.83 18.48 -5.42
C VAL A 19 2.20 17.05 -5.02
N LEU A 20 1.36 16.08 -5.36
CA LEU A 20 1.58 14.67 -5.01
C LEU A 20 2.75 14.03 -5.79
N SER A 21 3.12 14.58 -6.94
CA SER A 21 4.20 14.04 -7.80
C SER A 21 5.58 14.62 -7.46
N ASP A 22 5.64 15.84 -6.92
CA ASP A 22 6.91 16.47 -6.55
C ASP A 22 7.22 16.25 -5.06
N ALA A 23 8.29 15.51 -4.79
CA ALA A 23 8.76 15.20 -3.44
C ALA A 23 9.02 16.45 -2.58
N ARG A 24 9.45 17.57 -3.17
CA ARG A 24 9.70 18.81 -2.39
C ARG A 24 8.39 19.45 -1.97
N LEU A 25 7.45 19.58 -2.90
CA LEU A 25 6.13 20.17 -2.64
C LEU A 25 5.34 19.32 -1.65
N LEU A 26 5.28 18.01 -1.88
CA LEU A 26 4.64 17.08 -0.95
C LEU A 26 5.33 17.13 0.43
N GLY A 27 6.67 17.17 0.45
CA GLY A 27 7.44 17.23 1.69
C GLY A 27 7.07 18.46 2.52
N THR A 28 7.05 19.63 1.89
CA THR A 28 6.61 20.88 2.53
C THR A 28 5.15 20.83 2.97
N ALA A 29 4.25 20.28 2.14
CA ALA A 29 2.83 20.17 2.50
C ALA A 29 2.61 19.27 3.73
N LEU A 30 3.33 18.14 3.82
CA LEU A 30 3.29 17.24 4.97
C LEU A 30 3.90 17.88 6.22
N ASP A 31 5.03 18.58 6.09
CA ASP A 31 5.62 19.34 7.20
C ASP A 31 4.66 20.43 7.70
N CYS A 32 4.01 21.17 6.81
CA CYS A 32 2.99 22.15 7.17
C CYS A 32 1.82 21.51 7.94
N LEU A 33 1.32 20.38 7.45
CA LEU A 33 0.25 19.63 8.11
C LEU A 33 0.65 19.20 9.53
N GLU A 34 1.86 18.69 9.72
CA GLU A 34 2.36 18.29 11.03
C GLU A 34 2.52 19.47 12.00
N HIS A 35 2.96 20.63 11.51
CA HIS A 35 3.04 21.84 12.33
C HIS A 35 1.64 22.31 12.77
N LEU A 36 0.65 22.24 11.87
CA LEU A 36 -0.75 22.55 12.20
C LEU A 36 -1.30 21.60 13.26
N CYS A 37 -0.96 20.31 13.21
CA CYS A 37 -1.42 19.33 14.21
C CYS A 37 -0.77 19.50 15.58
N LYS A 38 0.47 19.97 15.66
CA LYS A 38 1.14 20.27 16.94
C LYS A 38 0.46 21.44 17.67
N GLN A 39 -0.10 22.39 16.93
CA GLN A 39 -0.92 23.47 17.47
C GLN A 39 -2.35 22.97 17.71
N ARG A 40 -2.55 22.08 18.69
CA ARG A 40 -3.80 21.31 18.93
C ARG A 40 -5.12 22.10 18.93
N ALA A 41 -5.10 23.41 19.21
CA ALA A 41 -6.27 24.28 19.11
C ALA A 41 -6.70 24.58 17.65
N ALA A 42 -5.85 24.30 16.67
CA ALA A 42 -6.04 24.72 15.29
C ALA A 42 -6.83 23.72 14.43
N LEU A 43 -6.90 22.43 14.80
CA LEU A 43 -7.50 21.40 13.95
C LEU A 43 -8.58 20.59 14.68
N LEU A 44 -9.78 20.60 14.11
CA LEU A 44 -10.90 19.76 14.53
C LEU A 44 -10.62 18.28 14.15
N ALA A 45 -11.06 17.35 15.00
CA ALA A 45 -10.96 15.90 14.74
C ALA A 45 -11.46 15.47 13.34
N PRO A 46 -12.65 15.89 12.85
CA PRO A 46 -13.11 15.55 11.49
C PRO A 46 -12.14 16.04 10.41
N ARG A 47 -11.51 17.21 10.61
CA ARG A 47 -10.53 17.77 9.68
C ARG A 47 -9.28 16.90 9.61
N VAL A 48 -8.76 16.45 10.76
CA VAL A 48 -7.63 15.52 10.83
C VAL A 48 -7.95 14.17 10.19
N ALA A 49 -9.18 13.67 10.37
CA ALA A 49 -9.65 12.45 9.70
C ALA A 49 -9.69 12.61 8.18
N SER A 50 -10.20 13.75 7.70
CA SER A 50 -10.24 14.09 6.27
C SER A 50 -8.85 14.13 5.65
N TYR A 51 -7.88 14.76 6.32
CA TYR A 51 -6.49 14.74 5.87
C TYR A 51 -5.92 13.32 5.82
N SER A 52 -6.14 12.54 6.88
CA SER A 52 -5.63 11.16 6.98
C SER A 52 -6.15 10.29 5.85
N LEU A 53 -7.46 10.28 5.61
CA LEU A 53 -8.06 9.50 4.53
C LEU A 53 -7.64 9.98 3.15
N ARG A 54 -7.49 11.30 2.95
CA ARG A 54 -6.98 11.86 1.69
C ARG A 54 -5.55 11.42 1.41
N LEU A 55 -4.67 11.45 2.41
CA LEU A 55 -3.30 10.95 2.30
C LEU A 55 -3.26 9.45 2.02
N LEU A 56 -4.10 8.66 2.68
CA LEU A 56 -4.19 7.22 2.44
C LEU A 56 -4.69 6.90 1.03
N SER A 57 -5.68 7.65 0.53
CA SER A 57 -6.14 7.54 -0.86
C SER A 57 -5.07 7.95 -1.85
N ALA A 58 -4.34 9.05 -1.61
CA ALA A 58 -3.23 9.47 -2.45
C ALA A 58 -2.11 8.41 -2.49
N ALA A 59 -1.80 7.79 -1.34
CA ALA A 59 -0.76 6.76 -1.22
C ALA A 59 -1.04 5.51 -2.06
N LEU A 60 -2.29 5.21 -2.42
CA LEU A 60 -2.62 4.09 -3.32
C LEU A 60 -2.14 4.30 -4.76
N SER A 61 -2.07 5.56 -5.19
CA SER A 61 -1.66 5.93 -6.56
C SER A 61 -0.25 6.52 -6.65
N ALA A 62 0.33 6.87 -5.51
CA ALA A 62 1.63 7.50 -5.43
C ALA A 62 2.78 6.48 -5.57
N PRO A 63 3.97 6.89 -6.03
CA PRO A 63 5.15 6.05 -5.95
C PRO A 63 5.45 5.69 -4.49
N HIS A 64 6.04 4.51 -4.27
CA HIS A 64 6.22 3.93 -2.93
C HIS A 64 7.01 4.83 -1.95
N SER A 65 7.96 5.61 -2.46
CA SER A 65 8.72 6.59 -1.67
C SER A 65 7.81 7.65 -1.04
N HIS A 66 6.82 8.12 -1.80
CA HIS A 66 5.84 9.10 -1.37
C HIS A 66 4.80 8.44 -0.47
N ALA A 67 4.32 7.24 -0.84
CA ALA A 67 3.41 6.45 -0.01
C ALA A 67 3.97 6.19 1.39
N ALA A 68 5.27 5.84 1.51
CA ALA A 68 5.93 5.66 2.79
C ALA A 68 5.93 6.94 3.64
N ALA A 69 6.22 8.10 3.03
CA ALA A 69 6.19 9.39 3.72
C ALA A 69 4.77 9.78 4.17
N MET A 70 3.76 9.55 3.32
CA MET A 70 2.36 9.78 3.66
C MET A 70 1.90 8.88 4.81
N LEU A 71 2.25 7.59 4.80
CA LEU A 71 1.95 6.66 5.90
C LEU A 71 2.57 7.11 7.23
N CYS A 72 3.83 7.57 7.21
CA CYS A 72 4.46 8.13 8.41
C CYS A 72 3.80 9.43 8.89
N ALA A 73 3.33 10.28 7.97
CA ALA A 73 2.54 11.45 8.33
C ALA A 73 1.21 11.05 8.98
N VAL A 74 0.46 10.11 8.39
CA VAL A 74 -0.81 9.58 8.94
C VAL A 74 -0.60 8.96 10.32
N ALA A 75 0.48 8.21 10.54
CA ALA A 75 0.83 7.69 11.87
C ALA A 75 1.03 8.80 12.91
N ARG A 76 1.66 9.92 12.53
CA ARG A 76 1.80 11.10 13.39
C ARG A 76 0.46 11.80 13.64
N LEU A 77 -0.44 11.85 12.65
CA LEU A 77 -1.78 12.42 12.81
C LEU A 77 -2.61 11.61 13.82
N LEU A 78 -2.61 10.28 13.70
CA LEU A 78 -3.28 9.37 14.63
C LEU A 78 -2.73 9.51 16.05
N ALA A 79 -1.40 9.60 16.20
CA ALA A 79 -0.78 9.83 17.51
C ALA A 79 -1.09 11.22 18.09
N ALA A 80 -1.23 12.25 17.24
CA ALA A 80 -1.56 13.61 17.68
C ALA A 80 -3.03 13.76 18.09
N CYS A 81 -3.94 13.05 17.39
CA CYS A 81 -5.39 13.12 17.57
C CYS A 81 -5.96 11.70 17.75
N PRO A 82 -6.00 11.14 18.97
CA PRO A 82 -6.53 9.80 19.21
C PRO A 82 -8.02 9.67 18.88
N ARG A 83 -8.76 10.79 18.79
CA ARG A 83 -10.19 10.80 18.43
C ARG A 83 -10.49 10.20 17.06
N ILE A 84 -9.51 10.17 16.14
CA ILE A 84 -9.67 9.61 14.79
C ILE A 84 -9.34 8.12 14.70
N GLU A 85 -9.15 7.45 15.84
CA GLU A 85 -8.98 5.99 15.94
C GLU A 85 -10.17 5.20 15.39
N SER A 86 -11.38 5.77 15.38
CA SER A 86 -12.58 5.18 14.78
C SER A 86 -12.43 4.85 13.29
N LEU A 87 -11.47 5.48 12.60
CA LEU A 87 -11.14 5.17 11.21
C LEU A 87 -10.53 3.77 11.03
N LEU A 88 -9.81 3.28 12.05
CA LEU A 88 -9.14 1.97 12.06
C LEU A 88 -10.06 0.89 12.61
N HIS A 89 -10.80 1.23 13.66
CA HIS A 89 -11.75 0.36 14.34
C HIS A 89 -13.14 1.01 14.30
N PRO A 90 -13.94 0.79 13.24
CA PRO A 90 -15.31 1.26 13.22
C PRO A 90 -16.08 0.66 14.38
N ALA A 91 -16.94 1.46 15.02
CA ALA A 91 -17.79 0.97 16.10
C ALA A 91 -18.72 -0.14 15.58
N GLU A 92 -18.92 -1.18 16.40
CA GLU A 92 -19.86 -2.27 16.14
C GLU A 92 -21.24 -1.70 15.76
N GLY A 93 -21.72 -2.03 14.55
CA GLY A 93 -23.01 -1.54 14.03
C GLY A 93 -22.97 -0.22 13.25
N ALA A 94 -21.80 0.42 13.09
CA ALA A 94 -21.67 1.55 12.18
C ALA A 94 -21.78 1.07 10.72
N SER A 95 -22.77 1.58 9.99
CA SER A 95 -22.81 1.40 8.53
C SER A 95 -21.59 2.12 7.95
N THR A 96 -20.66 1.35 7.38
CA THR A 96 -19.51 1.91 6.66
C THR A 96 -20.05 2.75 5.50
N SER A 97 -20.01 4.06 5.65
CA SER A 97 -20.23 4.95 4.52
C SER A 97 -18.90 5.07 3.79
N ALA A 98 -18.89 4.72 2.50
CA ALA A 98 -17.78 5.08 1.62
C ALA A 98 -17.83 6.60 1.45
N ALA A 99 -17.23 7.34 2.39
CA ALA A 99 -17.15 8.79 2.29
C ALA A 99 -16.42 9.12 0.98
N SER A 100 -17.12 9.78 0.06
CA SER A 100 -16.51 10.25 -1.18
C SER A 100 -15.57 11.41 -0.85
N LEU A 101 -14.30 11.09 -0.63
CA LEU A 101 -13.23 12.05 -0.28
C LEU A 101 -13.02 13.14 -1.33
N ALA A 102 -13.54 12.94 -2.54
CA ALA A 102 -13.50 13.89 -3.65
C ALA A 102 -14.52 15.04 -3.50
N LEU A 103 -15.60 14.83 -2.76
CA LEU A 103 -16.72 15.78 -2.61
C LEU A 103 -16.89 16.28 -1.16
N ALA A 104 -16.16 15.71 -0.20
CA ALA A 104 -16.35 16.01 1.21
C ALA A 104 -15.68 17.32 1.62
N ASP A 105 -16.48 18.22 2.22
CA ASP A 105 -15.96 19.29 3.08
C ASP A 105 -15.17 18.63 4.24
N PRO A 106 -13.92 19.05 4.49
CA PRO A 106 -13.08 18.41 5.50
C PRO A 106 -13.64 18.51 6.93
N ASP A 107 -14.63 19.37 7.18
CA ASP A 107 -15.28 19.54 8.48
C ASP A 107 -16.47 18.59 8.74
N THR A 108 -16.84 17.74 7.76
CA THR A 108 -18.02 16.89 7.88
C THR A 108 -17.84 15.75 8.90
N ALA A 109 -18.84 15.58 9.77
CA ALA A 109 -18.84 14.51 10.77
C ALA A 109 -18.90 13.10 10.14
N ALA A 110 -19.42 12.98 8.91
CA ALA A 110 -19.47 11.71 8.18
C ALA A 110 -18.07 11.08 7.98
N VAL A 111 -17.03 11.91 7.87
CA VAL A 111 -15.65 11.42 7.72
C VAL A 111 -15.17 10.67 8.96
N MET A 112 -15.64 11.03 10.15
CA MET A 112 -15.32 10.32 11.40
C MET A 112 -15.90 8.90 11.46
N GLN A 113 -16.93 8.62 10.65
CA GLN A 113 -17.59 7.32 10.55
C GLN A 113 -17.08 6.49 9.36
N ALA A 114 -16.19 7.05 8.55
CA ALA A 114 -15.61 6.35 7.42
C ALA A 114 -14.56 5.35 7.89
N THR A 115 -14.37 4.27 7.14
CA THR A 115 -13.32 3.28 7.39
C THR A 115 -12.12 3.53 6.48
N ALA A 116 -10.91 3.42 7.05
CA ALA A 116 -9.65 3.58 6.33
C ALA A 116 -9.27 2.32 5.55
N TRP A 117 -10.15 1.83 4.68
CA TRP A 117 -9.97 0.61 3.89
C TRP A 117 -8.70 0.63 3.02
N GLN A 118 -8.21 1.83 2.67
CA GLN A 118 -6.97 2.03 1.93
C GLN A 118 -5.77 1.38 2.64
N LEU A 119 -5.77 1.31 3.98
CA LEU A 119 -4.72 0.62 4.73
C LEU A 119 -4.68 -0.87 4.43
N ALA A 120 -5.85 -1.53 4.30
CA ALA A 120 -5.90 -2.96 3.97
C ALA A 120 -5.29 -3.22 2.58
N ALA A 121 -5.51 -2.33 1.62
CA ALA A 121 -4.87 -2.41 0.31
C ALA A 121 -3.35 -2.15 0.40
N LEU A 122 -2.92 -1.14 1.18
CA LEU A 122 -1.50 -0.81 1.36
C LEU A 122 -0.70 -1.88 2.14
N GLN A 123 -1.35 -2.72 2.94
CA GLN A 123 -0.71 -3.88 3.58
C GLN A 123 -0.23 -4.92 2.56
N GLN A 124 -0.84 -4.97 1.37
CA GLN A 124 -0.47 -5.86 0.27
C GLN A 124 0.39 -5.14 -0.78
N HIS A 125 0.98 -3.99 -0.43
CA HIS A 125 1.79 -3.20 -1.34
C HIS A 125 3.10 -3.92 -1.72
N TYR A 126 3.52 -3.81 -2.99
CA TYR A 126 4.71 -4.51 -3.50
C TYR A 126 6.01 -4.15 -2.75
N HIS A 127 6.13 -2.89 -2.34
CA HIS A 127 7.27 -2.41 -1.57
C HIS A 127 7.15 -2.84 -0.09
N PRO A 128 8.09 -3.64 0.45
CA PRO A 128 7.94 -4.26 1.77
C PRO A 128 7.87 -3.26 2.91
N VAL A 129 8.55 -2.11 2.78
CA VAL A 129 8.48 -1.04 3.81
C VAL A 129 7.10 -0.42 3.88
N VAL A 130 6.43 -0.23 2.74
CA VAL A 130 5.08 0.36 2.71
C VAL A 130 4.09 -0.63 3.34
N ALA A 131 4.19 -1.91 2.98
CA ALA A 131 3.40 -2.99 3.57
C ALA A 131 3.62 -3.10 5.10
N GLU A 132 4.87 -3.05 5.56
CA GLU A 132 5.21 -3.07 6.99
C GLU A 132 4.64 -1.84 7.72
N LEU A 133 4.81 -0.64 7.17
CA LEU A 133 4.29 0.59 7.76
C LEU A 133 2.76 0.56 7.83
N ALA A 134 2.07 0.13 6.77
CA ALA A 134 0.62 0.00 6.75
C ALA A 134 0.12 -1.05 7.76
N THR A 135 0.84 -2.16 7.91
CA THR A 135 0.53 -3.21 8.90
C THR A 135 0.66 -2.68 10.32
N LYS A 136 1.79 -2.02 10.64
CA LYS A 136 2.01 -1.41 11.96
C LYS A 136 0.98 -0.33 12.27
N LEU A 137 0.67 0.50 11.28
CA LEU A 137 -0.32 1.57 11.43
C LEU A 137 -1.72 1.02 11.71
N ALA A 138 -2.15 -0.02 10.99
CA ALA A 138 -3.44 -0.66 11.21
C ALA A 138 -3.55 -1.36 12.57
N ARG A 139 -2.42 -1.83 13.12
CA ARG A 139 -2.33 -2.41 14.47
C ARG A 139 -2.05 -1.36 15.56
N GLN A 140 -1.95 -0.09 15.18
CA GLN A 140 -1.60 1.02 16.07
C GLN A 140 -0.27 0.80 16.82
N GLU A 141 0.64 0.05 16.21
CA GLU A 141 1.98 -0.18 16.75
C GLU A 141 2.85 1.07 16.57
N GLN A 142 3.72 1.33 17.55
CA GLN A 142 4.65 2.44 17.45
C GLN A 142 5.64 2.22 16.31
N LEU A 143 5.74 3.22 15.42
CA LEU A 143 6.74 3.18 14.35
C LEU A 143 8.16 3.32 14.92
N PRO A 144 9.15 2.55 14.38
CA PRO A 144 10.54 2.73 14.71
C PRO A 144 11.02 4.18 14.61
N LEU A 145 11.97 4.57 15.48
CA LEU A 145 12.48 5.96 15.56
C LEU A 145 12.96 6.54 14.22
N ARG A 146 13.50 5.69 13.34
CA ARG A 146 13.93 6.08 11.99
C ARG A 146 12.80 6.62 11.10
N TYR A 147 11.57 6.21 11.36
CA TYR A 147 10.38 6.66 10.65
C TYR A 147 9.70 7.81 11.38
N SER A 148 9.55 7.70 12.71
CA SER A 148 8.83 8.70 13.50
C SER A 148 9.55 10.06 13.61
N LYS A 149 10.89 10.06 13.55
CA LYS A 149 11.70 11.31 13.60
C LYS A 149 12.17 11.79 12.22
N ALA A 150 11.91 11.04 11.15
CA ALA A 150 12.36 11.46 9.83
C ALA A 150 11.42 12.53 9.25
N THR A 151 12.01 13.50 8.55
CA THR A 151 11.24 14.44 7.75
C THR A 151 10.64 13.71 6.54
N PRO A 152 9.45 14.12 6.05
CA PRO A 152 8.83 13.50 4.89
C PRO A 152 9.76 13.50 3.67
N LEU A 153 10.46 14.61 3.43
CA LEU A 153 11.43 14.72 2.34
C LEU A 153 12.56 13.69 2.49
N ARG A 154 13.09 13.50 3.71
CA ARG A 154 14.13 12.51 3.97
C ARG A 154 13.64 11.09 3.66
N LEU A 155 12.41 10.75 4.05
CA LEU A 155 11.82 9.44 3.74
C LEU A 155 11.69 9.22 2.23
N MET A 156 11.17 10.21 1.50
CA MET A 156 11.03 10.12 0.04
C MET A 156 12.38 9.97 -0.66
N THR A 157 13.41 10.69 -0.21
CA THR A 157 14.77 10.53 -0.75
C THR A 157 15.40 9.18 -0.43
N ALA A 158 15.15 8.64 0.77
CA ALA A 158 15.74 7.37 1.22
C ALA A 158 15.17 6.14 0.50
N TYR A 159 13.94 6.25 0.00
CA TYR A 159 13.23 5.21 -0.74
C TYR A 159 13.07 5.57 -2.23
N SER A 160 13.75 6.60 -2.73
CA SER A 160 13.65 6.98 -4.14
C SER A 160 14.33 5.96 -5.05
N GLU A 161 13.66 5.56 -6.12
CA GLU A 161 14.23 4.73 -7.19
C GLU A 161 15.01 5.52 -8.24
N ALA A 162 15.07 6.86 -8.12
CA ALA A 162 15.71 7.70 -9.14
C ALA A 162 17.20 7.36 -9.38
N SER A 163 17.88 6.84 -8.36
CA SER A 163 19.27 6.37 -8.42
C SER A 163 19.41 4.89 -8.78
N GLY A 164 18.30 4.18 -9.06
CA GLY A 164 18.28 2.74 -9.35
C GLY A 164 18.54 1.85 -8.14
N ASN A 165 18.58 2.41 -6.92
CA ASN A 165 18.94 1.69 -5.71
C ASN A 165 17.69 1.30 -4.92
N PHE A 166 17.24 0.05 -5.08
CA PHE A 166 16.09 -0.49 -4.33
C PHE A 166 16.43 -0.67 -2.85
N ASN A 167 15.59 -0.11 -1.97
CA ASN A 167 15.78 -0.15 -0.53
C ASN A 167 14.50 -0.62 0.19
N PRO A 168 14.43 -1.87 0.67
CA PRO A 168 15.47 -2.90 0.67
C PRO A 168 15.70 -3.49 -0.72
N LYS A 169 16.84 -4.13 -0.92
CA LYS A 169 17.14 -4.84 -2.16
C LYS A 169 16.10 -5.95 -2.36
N PRO A 170 15.52 -6.10 -3.56
CA PRO A 170 14.58 -7.18 -3.84
C PRO A 170 15.27 -8.52 -3.60
N SER A 171 14.58 -9.46 -2.95
CA SER A 171 15.07 -10.82 -2.81
C SER A 171 15.13 -11.46 -4.19
N LEU A 172 16.31 -11.91 -4.59
CA LEU A 172 16.43 -12.74 -5.79
C LEU A 172 15.60 -14.01 -5.55
N PRO A 173 14.84 -14.50 -6.57
CA PRO A 173 14.21 -15.81 -6.47
C PRO A 173 15.29 -16.81 -6.08
N ALA A 174 15.00 -17.66 -5.10
CA ALA A 174 15.97 -18.66 -4.65
C ALA A 174 16.52 -19.35 -5.89
N THR A 175 17.84 -19.28 -6.10
CA THR A 175 18.50 -20.07 -7.14
C THR A 175 18.06 -21.49 -6.88
N THR A 176 17.15 -21.99 -7.73
CA THR A 176 16.85 -23.41 -7.78
C THR A 176 18.20 -24.06 -7.93
N GLN A 177 18.66 -24.77 -6.89
CA GLN A 177 19.82 -25.63 -7.02
C GLN A 177 19.62 -26.38 -8.33
N PRO A 178 20.66 -26.49 -9.19
CA PRO A 178 20.51 -27.22 -10.43
C PRO A 178 19.87 -28.55 -10.06
N ARG A 179 18.62 -28.77 -10.48
CA ARG A 179 17.91 -30.01 -10.19
C ARG A 179 18.89 -31.08 -10.60
N LYS A 180 19.33 -31.94 -9.66
CA LYS A 180 20.14 -33.12 -9.99
C LYS A 180 19.47 -33.69 -11.21
N ARG A 181 20.18 -33.72 -12.36
CA ARG A 181 19.60 -34.19 -13.63
C ARG A 181 18.83 -35.45 -13.28
N CYS A 182 17.51 -35.39 -13.39
CA CYS A 182 16.71 -36.60 -13.31
C CYS A 182 17.24 -37.40 -14.50
N VAL A 183 18.09 -38.38 -14.22
CA VAL A 183 18.40 -39.43 -15.18
C VAL A 183 17.06 -40.11 -15.33
N VAL A 184 16.32 -39.74 -16.37
CA VAL A 184 15.11 -40.44 -16.75
C VAL A 184 15.54 -41.88 -16.94
N PRO A 185 14.99 -42.85 -16.17
CA PRO A 185 15.28 -44.25 -16.41
C PRO A 185 14.93 -44.55 -17.86
N THR A 186 15.86 -45.16 -18.59
CA THR A 186 15.69 -45.52 -20.01
C THR A 186 14.47 -46.41 -20.25
N SER A 187 13.85 -46.97 -19.20
CA SER A 187 12.58 -47.70 -19.30
C SER A 187 11.45 -46.86 -19.90
N TRP A 188 11.41 -45.54 -19.65
CA TRP A 188 10.39 -44.66 -20.23
C TRP A 188 10.54 -44.44 -21.74
N LEU A 189 11.75 -44.65 -22.30
CA LEU A 189 12.00 -44.56 -23.75
C LEU A 189 11.72 -45.89 -24.47
N GLU A 190 11.80 -47.00 -23.74
CA GLU A 190 11.44 -48.33 -24.25
C GLU A 190 9.91 -48.44 -24.39
N ASP A 191 9.15 -47.95 -23.42
CA ASP A 191 7.68 -47.92 -23.47
C ASP A 191 7.16 -47.08 -24.65
N VAL A 192 7.78 -45.94 -24.97
CA VAL A 192 7.37 -45.11 -26.12
C VAL A 192 7.71 -45.78 -27.46
N ARG A 193 8.78 -46.59 -27.53
CA ARG A 193 9.11 -47.37 -28.73
C ARG A 193 8.22 -48.58 -28.91
N GLU A 194 7.84 -49.25 -27.82
CA GLU A 194 6.85 -50.34 -27.81
C GLU A 194 5.48 -49.81 -28.26
N VAL A 195 5.01 -48.70 -27.68
CA VAL A 195 3.74 -48.06 -28.08
C VAL A 195 3.78 -47.58 -29.54
N ALA A 196 4.90 -47.06 -30.03
CA ALA A 196 5.06 -46.65 -31.42
C ALA A 196 5.15 -47.83 -32.41
N LYS A 197 5.62 -49.01 -31.97
CA LYS A 197 5.61 -50.25 -32.77
C LYS A 197 4.21 -50.85 -32.84
N VAL A 198 3.47 -50.85 -31.72
CA VAL A 198 2.06 -51.30 -31.69
C VAL A 198 1.18 -50.40 -32.57
N ALA A 199 1.41 -49.08 -32.58
CA ALA A 199 0.68 -48.15 -33.42
C ALA A 199 0.95 -48.29 -34.94
N LYS A 200 2.08 -48.90 -35.35
CA LYS A 200 2.41 -49.15 -36.75
C LYS A 200 1.97 -50.54 -37.25
N GLY A 201 1.48 -51.41 -36.37
CA GLY A 201 1.27 -52.83 -36.68
C GLY A 201 -0.17 -53.36 -36.68
N GLY A 202 -1.18 -52.59 -36.24
CA GLY A 202 -2.52 -53.17 -36.07
C GLY A 202 -3.65 -52.18 -36.20
N ALA A 203 -4.59 -52.47 -37.11
CA ALA A 203 -5.86 -51.78 -37.26
C ALA A 203 -6.67 -51.85 -35.95
N GLY A 204 -6.88 -50.71 -35.29
CA GLY A 204 -7.72 -50.62 -34.09
C GLY A 204 -7.73 -49.23 -33.48
N ARG A 205 -8.93 -48.66 -33.33
CA ARG A 205 -9.32 -47.28 -32.97
C ARG A 205 -8.40 -46.55 -31.94
N PRO A 206 -8.14 -45.24 -32.11
CA PRO A 206 -7.45 -44.44 -31.09
C PRO A 206 -8.36 -44.20 -29.88
N CYS A 207 -7.97 -44.71 -28.70
CA CYS A 207 -8.57 -44.31 -27.43
C CYS A 207 -8.19 -42.86 -27.13
N LEU A 208 -9.19 -41.97 -27.09
CA LEU A 208 -9.04 -40.61 -26.59
C LEU A 208 -8.62 -40.67 -25.12
N VAL A 209 -7.44 -40.12 -24.81
CA VAL A 209 -7.03 -39.85 -23.43
C VAL A 209 -7.88 -38.68 -22.94
N GLN A 210 -8.88 -38.96 -22.10
CA GLN A 210 -9.66 -37.93 -21.43
C GLN A 210 -8.83 -37.33 -20.29
N PHE A 211 -8.59 -36.02 -20.36
CA PHE A 211 -8.13 -35.24 -19.23
C PHE A 211 -9.36 -34.84 -18.41
N HIS A 212 -9.42 -35.29 -17.15
CA HIS A 212 -10.38 -34.78 -16.18
C HIS A 212 -9.94 -33.37 -15.72
N PRO A 213 -10.78 -32.34 -15.88
CA PRO A 213 -10.65 -31.12 -15.10
C PRO A 213 -11.16 -31.37 -13.67
N LEU A 214 -10.64 -30.59 -12.72
CA LEU A 214 -11.09 -30.54 -11.32
C LEU A 214 -12.57 -30.17 -11.21
#